data_AF-A0A161MCJ2-F1
#
_entry.id   AF-A0A161MCJ2-F1
#
_cell.length_a   1.000
_cell.length_b   1.000
_cell.length_c   1.000
_cell.angle_alpha   90.00
_cell.angle_beta   90.00
_cell.angle_gamma   90.00
#
_symmetry.space_group_name_H-M   'P 1'
#
loop_
_entity.id
_entity.type
_entity.pdbx_description
1 polymer ?
#
loop_
_entity_poly.entity_id
_entity_poly.type
_entity_poly.pdbx_seq_one_letter_code
_entity_poly.pdbx_strand_id
1 'polypeptide(L)'
;MEANGPLIEKWLLKQIDKALQSTKALEEKRGKESVTEKVLIEGAHGWTPTMYIRLVQDFGLECEVAQHLAIAYGDRAFTVAKLASLTGNRWPVIGKK
;
A
#
# COMPACT_ATOMS: atom_id res chain seq x y z
N MET A 1 9.08 26.28 7.78
CA MET A 1 8.67 24.94 8.25
C MET A 1 8.99 23.98 7.12
N GLU A 2 10.18 23.40 7.17
CA GLU A 2 10.75 22.67 6.03
C GLU A 2 10.09 21.30 5.86
N ALA A 3 9.63 21.06 4.63
CA ALA A 3 9.14 19.79 4.14
C ALA A 3 10.26 18.74 4.21
N ASN A 4 10.36 18.03 5.32
CA ASN A 4 11.17 16.82 5.45
C ASN A 4 10.36 15.58 5.03
N GLY A 5 9.88 15.59 3.78
CA GLY A 5 9.36 14.40 3.12
C GLY A 5 10.49 13.42 2.76
N PRO A 6 10.19 12.12 2.59
CA PRO A 6 11.16 11.09 2.22
C PRO A 6 12.01 11.48 0.99
N LEU A 7 13.29 11.11 0.99
CA LEU A 7 14.24 11.42 -0.10
C LEU A 7 13.74 10.94 -1.49
N ILE A 8 12.96 9.87 -1.52
CA ILE A 8 12.41 9.26 -2.74
C ILE A 8 11.35 10.17 -3.40
N GLU A 9 10.48 10.80 -2.60
CA GLU A 9 9.42 11.66 -3.13
C GLU A 9 9.99 12.94 -3.73
N LYS A 10 10.97 13.55 -3.04
CA LYS A 10 11.71 14.72 -3.55
C LYS A 10 12.41 14.41 -4.86
N TRP A 11 12.96 13.20 -5.00
CA TRP A 11 13.59 12.78 -6.25
C TRP A 11 12.58 12.63 -7.39
N LEU A 12 11.43 11.98 -7.13
CA LEU A 12 10.39 11.75 -8.14
C LEU A 12 9.82 13.07 -8.69
N LEU A 13 9.46 14.01 -7.82
CA LEU A 13 8.95 15.33 -8.24
C LEU A 13 9.97 16.05 -9.13
N LYS A 14 11.24 16.06 -8.73
CA LYS A 14 12.33 16.69 -9.51
C LYS A 14 12.49 16.05 -10.89
N GLN A 15 12.35 14.73 -11.02
CA GLN A 15 12.43 14.07 -12.33
C GLN A 15 11.22 14.42 -13.22
N ILE A 16 10.02 14.48 -12.65
CA ILE A 16 8.81 14.87 -13.39
C ILE A 16 8.92 16.31 -13.88
N ASP A 17 9.35 17.25 -13.02
CA ASP A 17 9.54 18.65 -13.40
C ASP A 17 10.57 18.80 -14.54
N LYS A 18 11.68 18.03 -14.48
CA LYS A 18 12.68 18.00 -15.54
C LYS A 18 12.12 17.48 -16.87
N ALA A 19 11.25 16.46 -16.83
CA ALA A 19 10.63 15.89 -18.02
C ALA A 19 9.60 16.83 -18.67
N LEU A 20 8.88 17.62 -17.86
CA LEU A 20 7.98 18.67 -18.35
C LEU A 20 8.76 19.78 -19.05
N GLN A 21 9.88 20.24 -18.47
CA GLN A 21 10.74 21.27 -19.07
C GLN A 21 11.37 20.82 -20.39
N SER A 22 11.72 19.55 -20.53
CA SER A 22 12.34 19.04 -21.77
C SER A 22 11.35 18.83 -22.91
N THR A 23 10.03 18.88 -22.64
CA THR A 23 8.99 18.50 -23.60
C THR A 23 7.88 19.54 -23.64
N LYS A 24 8.00 20.50 -24.56
CA LYS A 24 7.04 21.61 -24.72
C LYS A 24 5.57 21.15 -24.85
N ALA A 25 5.32 20.05 -25.58
CA ALA A 25 3.97 19.50 -25.74
C ALA A 25 3.36 18.92 -24.45
N LEU A 26 4.17 18.52 -23.46
CA LEU A 26 3.71 18.08 -22.14
C LEU A 26 3.46 19.27 -21.22
N GLU A 27 4.30 20.30 -21.32
CA GLU A 27 4.12 21.56 -20.59
C GLU A 27 2.81 22.26 -20.98
N GLU A 28 2.48 22.30 -22.28
CA GLU A 28 1.21 22.86 -22.79
C GLU A 28 -0.03 22.08 -22.31
N LYS A 29 0.15 20.80 -21.95
CA LYS A 29 -0.90 19.93 -21.39
C LYS A 29 -0.85 19.80 -19.87
N ARG A 30 -0.03 20.62 -19.20
CA ARG A 30 0.13 20.54 -17.75
C ARG A 30 -1.21 20.76 -17.07
N GLY A 31 -1.62 19.77 -16.28
CA GLY A 31 -2.81 19.84 -15.45
C GLY A 31 -2.56 20.62 -14.16
N LYS A 32 -3.32 20.25 -13.11
CA LYS A 32 -3.14 20.80 -11.77
C LYS A 32 -1.75 20.43 -11.18
N GLU A 33 -1.36 21.16 -10.14
CA GLU A 33 -0.14 20.89 -9.39
C GLU A 33 -0.13 19.45 -8.82
N SER A 34 1.08 18.90 -8.66
CA SER A 34 1.25 17.58 -8.07
C SER A 34 0.72 17.55 -6.64
N VAL A 35 -0.10 16.56 -6.33
CA VAL A 35 -0.64 16.32 -4.98
C VAL A 35 -0.13 15.02 -4.37
N THR A 36 0.94 14.44 -4.91
CA THR A 36 1.47 13.13 -4.50
C THR A 36 1.81 13.05 -3.01
N GLU A 37 2.18 14.17 -2.38
CA GLU A 37 2.43 14.23 -0.92
C GLU A 37 1.17 14.01 -0.06
N LYS A 38 -0.01 14.31 -0.61
CA LYS A 38 -1.30 14.22 0.11
C LYS A 38 -2.10 12.97 -0.27
N VAL A 39 -1.59 12.15 -1.19
CA VAL A 39 -2.26 10.95 -1.68
C VAL A 39 -1.63 9.73 -1.04
N LEU A 40 -2.46 8.92 -0.40
CA LEU A 40 -2.04 7.61 0.08
C LEU A 40 -1.97 6.63 -1.08
N ILE A 41 -0.93 5.80 -1.09
CA ILE A 41 -0.80 4.70 -2.05
C ILE A 41 -1.83 3.61 -1.77
N GLU A 42 -2.13 2.78 -2.77
CA GLU A 42 -2.89 1.55 -2.56
C GLU A 42 -2.18 0.67 -1.51
N GLY A 43 -2.92 0.04 -0.60
CA GLY A 43 -2.34 -0.62 0.57
C GLY A 43 -2.34 0.25 1.82
N ALA A 44 -2.16 1.57 1.71
CA ALA A 44 -1.98 2.43 2.89
C ALA A 44 -3.29 2.81 3.58
N HIS A 45 -4.44 2.66 2.90
CA HIS A 45 -5.72 3.18 3.38
C HIS A 45 -6.28 2.40 4.56
N GLY A 46 -6.23 2.96 5.77
CA GLY A 46 -6.73 2.26 6.97
C GLY A 46 -5.81 1.13 7.46
N TRP A 47 -4.56 1.13 6.99
CA TRP A 47 -3.52 0.30 7.59
C TRP A 47 -3.21 0.75 9.01
N THR A 48 -3.05 -0.20 9.91
CA THR A 48 -2.56 0.03 11.28
C THR A 48 -1.60 -1.09 11.66
N PRO A 49 -0.65 -0.86 12.59
CA PRO A 49 0.22 -1.91 13.10
C PRO A 49 -0.52 -3.10 13.72
N THR A 50 -1.78 -2.90 14.15
CA THR A 50 -2.64 -3.91 14.76
C THR A 50 -3.64 -4.55 13.79
N MET A 51 -3.62 -4.19 12.51
CA MET A 51 -4.48 -4.73 11.45
C MET A 51 -4.46 -6.26 11.39
N TYR A 52 -3.29 -6.87 11.61
CA TYR A 52 -3.13 -8.33 11.55
C TYR A 52 -4.03 -9.05 12.56
N ILE A 53 -4.38 -8.42 13.69
CA ILE A 53 -5.29 -8.99 14.69
C ILE A 53 -6.65 -9.27 14.05
N ARG A 54 -7.16 -8.34 13.24
CA ARG A 54 -8.41 -8.53 12.50
C ARG A 54 -8.29 -9.61 11.44
N LEU A 55 -7.16 -9.70 10.75
CA LEU A 55 -6.93 -10.78 9.77
C LEU A 55 -6.93 -12.17 10.43
N VAL A 56 -6.33 -12.29 11.62
CA VAL A 56 -6.36 -13.53 12.41
C VAL A 56 -7.79 -13.85 12.88
N GLN A 57 -8.52 -12.86 13.39
CA GLN A 57 -9.87 -13.05 13.93
C GLN A 57 -10.93 -13.32 12.85
N ASP A 58 -10.89 -12.59 11.74
CA ASP A 58 -11.92 -12.65 10.69
C ASP A 58 -11.70 -13.84 9.74
N PHE A 59 -10.45 -14.25 9.49
CA PHE A 59 -10.10 -15.29 8.50
C PHE A 59 -9.47 -16.54 9.11
N GLY A 60 -9.14 -16.53 10.40
CA GLY A 60 -8.48 -17.66 11.05
C GLY A 60 -7.09 -17.94 10.49
N LEU A 61 -6.37 -16.89 10.07
CA LEU A 61 -5.00 -16.96 9.57
C LEU A 61 -3.99 -17.18 10.70
N GLU A 62 -2.88 -17.85 10.39
CA GLU A 62 -1.73 -17.90 11.30
C GLU A 62 -1.17 -16.49 11.55
N CYS A 63 -0.73 -16.22 12.78
CA CYS A 63 -0.34 -14.88 13.21
C CYS A 63 0.81 -14.31 12.36
N GLU A 64 1.84 -15.11 12.09
CA GLU A 64 2.99 -14.69 11.27
C GLU A 64 2.57 -14.36 9.83
N VAL A 65 1.68 -15.17 9.25
CA VAL A 65 1.13 -14.95 7.90
C VAL A 65 0.27 -13.68 7.87
N ALA A 66 -0.58 -13.48 8.87
CA ALA A 66 -1.42 -12.29 8.97
C ALA A 66 -0.57 -11.01 9.13
N GLN A 67 0.50 -11.05 9.92
CA GLN A 67 1.44 -9.93 10.04
C GLN A 67 2.14 -9.64 8.72
N HIS A 68 2.62 -10.68 8.04
CA HIS A 68 3.27 -10.54 6.74
C HIS A 68 2.31 -9.92 5.71
N LEU A 69 1.07 -10.40 5.63
CA LEU A 69 0.06 -9.86 4.72
C LEU A 69 -0.28 -8.39 5.04
N ALA A 70 -0.43 -8.03 6.31
CA ALA A 70 -0.67 -6.66 6.71
C ALA A 70 0.49 -5.71 6.35
N ILE A 71 1.74 -6.17 6.43
CA ILE A 71 2.93 -5.38 6.06
C ILE A 71 3.07 -5.27 4.53
N ALA A 72 2.85 -6.37 3.82
CA ALA A 72 3.08 -6.43 2.37
C ALA A 72 1.95 -5.81 1.54
N TYR A 73 0.70 -6.01 1.96
CA TYR A 73 -0.49 -5.62 1.18
C TYR A 73 -1.33 -4.54 1.86
N GLY A 74 -1.05 -4.23 3.12
CA GLY A 74 -1.81 -3.24 3.86
C GLY A 74 -3.31 -3.54 3.88
N ASP A 75 -4.14 -2.56 3.54
CA ASP A 75 -5.61 -2.70 3.46
C ASP A 75 -6.09 -3.78 2.48
N ARG A 76 -5.29 -4.07 1.44
CA ARG A 76 -5.56 -5.12 0.47
C ARG A 76 -5.40 -6.52 1.05
N ALA A 77 -4.75 -6.68 2.21
CA ALA A 77 -4.57 -7.98 2.87
C ALA A 77 -5.90 -8.72 3.09
N PHE A 78 -7.00 -8.00 3.37
CA PHE A 78 -8.34 -8.59 3.50
C PHE A 78 -8.85 -9.21 2.20
N THR A 79 -8.53 -8.60 1.05
CA THR A 79 -8.92 -9.13 -0.26
C THR A 79 -8.08 -10.36 -0.60
N VAL A 80 -6.78 -10.32 -0.30
CA VAL A 80 -5.88 -11.46 -0.49
C VAL A 80 -6.32 -12.64 0.39
N ALA A 81 -6.67 -12.39 1.65
CA ALA A 81 -7.14 -13.42 2.57
C ALA A 81 -8.42 -14.13 2.08
N LYS A 82 -9.34 -13.41 1.44
CA LYS A 82 -10.57 -13.98 0.85
C LYS A 82 -10.33 -14.91 -0.32
N LEU A 83 -9.20 -14.77 -1.03
CA LEU A 83 -8.85 -15.61 -2.17
C LEU A 83 -8.21 -16.93 -1.73
N ALA A 84 -7.76 -17.03 -0.48
CA ALA A 84 -7.12 -18.23 0.03
C ALA A 84 -8.16 -19.31 0.34
N SER A 85 -7.80 -20.57 0.02
CA SER A 85 -8.65 -21.72 0.27
C SER A 85 -8.70 -22.10 1.76
N LEU A 86 -9.81 -22.70 2.17
CA LEU A 86 -9.96 -23.32 3.48
C LEU A 86 -9.02 -24.51 3.63
N THR A 87 -8.46 -24.69 4.82
CA THR A 87 -7.49 -25.76 5.11
C THR A 87 -8.13 -27.09 5.52
N GLY A 88 -9.39 -27.05 5.97
CA GLY A 88 -10.08 -28.19 6.59
C GLY A 88 -9.64 -28.48 8.05
N ASN A 89 -8.67 -27.74 8.58
CA ASN A 89 -8.22 -27.86 9.96
C ASN A 89 -9.03 -26.94 10.89
N ARG A 90 -9.04 -27.26 12.18
CA ARG A 90 -9.59 -26.36 13.21
C ARG A 90 -8.82 -25.03 13.25
N TRP A 91 -7.51 -25.08 13.00
CA TRP A 91 -6.62 -23.94 12.93
C TRP A 91 -5.34 -24.27 12.17
N PRO A 92 -4.77 -23.36 11.35
CA PRO A 92 -5.43 -22.17 10.80
C PRO A 92 -6.58 -22.57 9.89
N VAL A 93 -7.63 -21.74 9.80
CA VAL A 93 -8.85 -22.02 9.02
C VAL A 93 -8.60 -21.80 7.53
N ILE A 94 -7.79 -20.80 7.19
CA ILE A 94 -7.43 -20.40 5.83
C ILE A 94 -5.91 -20.46 5.66
N GLY A 95 -5.45 -20.89 4.48
CA GLY A 95 -4.03 -20.89 4.10
C GLY A 95 -3.40 -22.28 4.03
N LYS A 96 -2.08 -22.34 4.13
CA LYS A 96 -1.32 -23.60 4.22
C LYS A 96 -0.25 -23.42 5.30
N LYS A 97 0.10 -24.52 5.95
CA LYS A 97 1.22 -24.59 6.87
C LYS A 97 2.49 -24.94 6.10
#